data_AF-A0A5E4MAS6-F1
#
_entry.id   AF-A0A5E4MAS6-F1
#
_cell.length_a   1.000
_cell.length_b   1.000
_cell.length_c   1.000
_cell.angle_alpha   90.00
_cell.angle_beta   90.00
_cell.angle_gamma   90.00
#
_symmetry.space_group_name_H-M   'P 1'
#
loop_
_entity.id
_entity.type
_entity.pdbx_description
1 polymer ?
#
loop_
_entity_poly.entity_id
_entity_poly.type
_entity_poly.pdbx_seq_one_letter_code
_entity_poly.pdbx_strand_id
1 'polypeptide(L)'
;MALFWPNGVQHNDELFFVSDAAPYMVKSASVIKVFYSKMVHITCLAYGLHRVAEEVRTVFPKVYKLISNVKKTFLKAPYRVQIFKNEAPEVMLPPASIIARWGT
;
A
#
# COMPACT_ATOMS: atom_id res chain seq x y z
N MET A 1 12.50 -12.57 -5.99
CA MET A 1 13.77 -12.17 -6.62
C MET A 1 14.51 -13.37 -7.20
N ALA A 2 14.70 -14.46 -6.43
CA ALA A 2 15.23 -15.73 -6.94
C ALA A 2 14.41 -16.37 -8.08
N LEU A 3 13.09 -16.15 -8.14
CA LEU A 3 12.23 -16.69 -9.20
C LEU A 3 12.58 -16.16 -10.60
N PHE A 4 13.05 -14.91 -10.68
CA PHE A 4 13.34 -14.29 -11.97
C PHE A 4 14.83 -14.31 -12.33
N TRP A 5 15.73 -14.37 -11.33
CA TRP A 5 17.18 -14.47 -11.53
C TRP A 5 17.75 -15.69 -10.79
N PRO A 6 17.51 -16.92 -11.28
CA PRO A 6 18.00 -18.14 -10.64
C PRO A 6 19.54 -18.22 -10.61
N ASN A 7 20.20 -17.53 -11.55
CA ASN A 7 21.67 -17.52 -11.68
C ASN A 7 22.33 -16.23 -11.12
N GLY A 8 21.64 -15.50 -10.23
CA GLY A 8 22.12 -14.24 -9.65
C GLY A 8 21.67 -13.01 -10.44
N VAL A 9 21.54 -11.85 -9.78
CA VAL A 9 20.90 -10.65 -10.34
C VAL A 9 21.77 -10.01 -11.43
N GLN A 10 21.27 -9.98 -12.68
CA GLN A 10 21.90 -9.28 -13.80
C GLN A 10 21.50 -7.80 -13.75
N HIS A 11 22.34 -6.95 -13.15
CA HIS A 11 22.02 -5.52 -13.01
C HIS A 11 22.06 -4.73 -14.32
N ASN A 12 22.66 -5.28 -15.39
CA ASN A 12 23.02 -4.50 -16.59
C ASN A 12 22.11 -4.74 -17.81
N ASP A 13 21.21 -5.74 -17.78
CA ASP A 13 20.44 -6.12 -18.97
C ASP A 13 18.98 -5.69 -18.93
N GLU A 14 18.34 -5.63 -17.76
CA GLU A 14 16.90 -5.37 -17.60
C GLU A 14 16.63 -4.48 -16.38
N LEU A 15 15.93 -3.36 -16.58
CA LEU A 15 15.59 -2.42 -15.52
C LEU A 15 14.17 -2.68 -15.04
N PHE A 16 14.00 -2.95 -13.74
CA PHE A 16 12.67 -3.10 -13.14
C PHE A 16 12.19 -1.81 -12.50
N PHE A 17 11.05 -1.32 -12.97
CA PHE A 17 10.31 -0.26 -12.31
C PHE A 17 9.21 -0.88 -11.46
N VAL A 18 9.43 -0.97 -10.15
CA VAL A 18 8.46 -1.56 -9.22
C VAL A 18 7.63 -0.44 -8.60
N SER A 19 6.33 -0.41 -8.87
CA SER A 19 5.40 0.57 -8.28
C SER A 19 4.00 -0.03 -8.11
N ASP A 20 3.09 0.72 -7.48
CA ASP A 20 1.68 0.31 -7.46
C ASP A 20 1.08 0.28 -8.89
N ALA A 21 -0.09 -0.34 -9.04
CA ALA A 21 -0.81 -0.34 -10.32
C ALA A 21 -1.90 0.74 -10.40
N ALA A 22 -1.76 1.84 -9.67
CA ALA A 22 -2.64 2.98 -9.86
C ALA A 22 -2.50 3.51 -11.30
N PRO A 23 -3.59 3.97 -11.94
CA PRO A 23 -3.55 4.38 -13.35
C PRO A 23 -2.47 5.41 -13.67
N TYR A 24 -2.17 6.33 -12.74
CA TYR A 24 -1.12 7.32 -12.92
C TYR A 24 0.29 6.71 -12.85
N MET A 25 0.52 5.70 -12.00
CA MET A 25 1.82 5.01 -11.93
C MET A 25 2.09 4.20 -13.19
N VAL A 26 1.07 3.50 -13.70
CA VAL A 26 1.16 2.77 -14.97
C VAL A 26 1.44 3.74 -16.13
N LYS A 27 0.76 4.90 -16.15
CA LYS A 27 1.01 5.94 -17.15
C LYS A 27 2.42 6.51 -17.04
N SER A 28 2.88 6.85 -15.83
CA SER A 28 4.26 7.31 -15.60
C SER A 28 5.29 6.27 -16.06
N ALA A 29 5.07 4.99 -15.75
CA ALA A 29 5.93 3.90 -16.21
C ALA A 29 6.02 3.83 -17.74
N SER A 30 4.88 4.02 -18.44
CA SER A 30 4.86 4.03 -19.90
C SER A 30 5.66 5.20 -20.50
N VAL A 31 5.63 6.38 -19.86
CA VAL A 31 6.41 7.55 -20.27
C VAL A 31 7.89 7.33 -20.01
N ILE A 32 8.25 6.80 -18.83
CA ILE A 32 9.65 6.52 -18.46
C ILE A 32 10.25 5.46 -19.39
N LYS A 33 9.46 4.49 -19.85
CA LYS A 33 9.90 3.44 -20.78
C LYS A 33 10.41 4.00 -22.12
N VAL A 34 9.98 5.21 -22.52
CA VAL A 34 10.51 5.89 -23.72
C VAL A 34 12.01 6.19 -23.55
N PHE A 35 12.45 6.57 -22.35
CA PHE A 35 13.85 6.83 -22.04
C PHE A 35 14.63 5.56 -21.72
N TYR A 36 13.96 4.53 -21.20
CA TYR A 36 14.55 3.25 -20.83
C TYR A 36 13.83 2.10 -21.55
N SER A 37 14.21 1.84 -22.80
CA SER A 37 13.52 0.88 -23.67
C SER A 37 13.47 -0.56 -23.13
N LYS A 38 14.48 -0.97 -22.35
CA LYS A 38 14.56 -2.27 -21.67
C LYS A 38 13.87 -2.30 -20.29
N MET A 39 13.18 -1.22 -19.90
CA MET A 39 12.51 -1.15 -18.61
C MET A 39 11.20 -1.95 -18.62
N VAL A 40 11.01 -2.77 -17.59
CA VAL A 40 9.79 -3.52 -17.32
C VAL A 40 9.12 -2.96 -16.06
N HIS A 41 7.86 -2.54 -16.19
CA HIS A 41 7.04 -2.16 -15.05
C HIS A 41 6.50 -3.41 -14.37
N ILE A 42 6.73 -3.52 -13.05
CA ILE A 42 6.21 -4.60 -12.22
C ILE A 42 5.32 -3.98 -11.14
N THR A 43 4.11 -4.52 -11.01
CA THR A 43 3.22 -4.16 -9.89
C THR A 43 3.77 -4.69 -8.58
N CYS A 44 3.85 -3.84 -7.56
CA CYS A 44 4.39 -4.24 -6.27
C CYS A 44 3.50 -5.32 -5.59
N LEU A 45 4.14 -6.26 -4.88
CA LEU A 45 3.44 -7.33 -4.17
C LEU A 45 2.43 -6.79 -3.15
N ALA A 46 2.75 -5.65 -2.51
CA ALA A 46 1.84 -4.99 -1.59
C ALA A 46 0.50 -4.61 -2.25
N TYR A 47 0.52 -4.16 -3.50
CA TYR A 47 -0.70 -3.88 -4.25
C TYR A 47 -1.46 -5.18 -4.57
N GLY A 48 -0.77 -6.26 -4.94
CA GLY A 48 -1.38 -7.56 -5.14
C GLY A 48 -2.10 -8.08 -3.89
N LEU A 49 -1.44 -8.03 -2.73
CA LEU A 49 -2.02 -8.39 -1.43
C LEU A 49 -3.22 -7.50 -1.08
N HIS A 50 -3.16 -6.20 -1.36
CA HIS A 50 -4.28 -5.29 -1.17
C HIS A 50 -5.49 -5.69 -2.00
N ARG A 51 -5.32 -6.05 -3.28
CA ARG A 51 -6.44 -6.53 -4.12
C ARG A 51 -7.07 -7.82 -3.60
N VAL A 52 -6.24 -8.77 -3.14
CA VAL A 52 -6.76 -9.99 -2.50
C VAL A 52 -7.57 -9.64 -1.25
N ALA A 53 -7.11 -8.70 -0.44
CA ALA A 53 -7.84 -8.24 0.73
C ALA A 53 -9.17 -7.54 0.37
N GLU A 54 -9.22 -6.76 -0.72
CA GLU A 54 -10.48 -6.20 -1.22
C GLU A 54 -11.45 -7.30 -1.65
N GLU A 55 -10.98 -8.32 -2.37
CA GLU A 55 -11.84 -9.44 -2.77
C GLU A 55 -12.37 -10.24 -1.57
N VAL A 56 -11.55 -10.43 -0.53
CA VAL A 56 -12.05 -11.03 0.72
C VAL A 56 -13.17 -10.18 1.34
N ARG A 57 -13.13 -8.85 1.21
CA ARG A 57 -14.20 -7.97 1.72
C ARG A 57 -15.48 -8.07 0.91
N THR A 58 -15.39 -8.25 -0.41
CA THR A 58 -16.57 -8.45 -1.27
C THR A 58 -17.26 -9.77 -0.94
N VAL A 59 -16.50 -10.82 -0.62
CA VAL A 59 -17.02 -12.13 -0.19
C VAL A 59 -17.66 -12.09 1.20
N PHE A 60 -17.14 -11.28 2.13
CA PHE A 60 -17.63 -11.19 3.51
C PHE A 60 -18.16 -9.78 3.91
N PRO A 61 -19.25 -9.29 3.29
CA PRO A 61 -19.71 -7.91 3.46
C PRO A 61 -20.20 -7.61 4.89
N LYS A 62 -20.77 -8.60 5.60
CA LYS A 62 -21.23 -8.42 7.00
C LYS A 62 -20.05 -8.21 7.94
N VAL A 63 -18.98 -8.98 7.78
CA VAL A 63 -17.74 -8.86 8.59
C VAL A 63 -17.07 -7.53 8.29
N TYR A 64 -16.96 -7.16 7.01
CA TYR A 64 -16.42 -5.86 6.62
C TYR A 64 -17.22 -4.71 7.23
N LYS A 65 -18.56 -4.77 7.20
CA LYS A 65 -19.44 -3.76 7.83
C LYS A 65 -19.22 -3.66 9.34
N LEU A 66 -19.10 -4.80 10.03
CA LEU A 66 -18.78 -4.82 11.46
C LEU A 66 -17.44 -4.13 11.75
N ILE A 67 -16.37 -4.52 11.05
CA ILE A 67 -15.03 -3.93 11.22
C ILE A 67 -15.06 -2.43 10.90
N SER A 68 -15.76 -2.02 9.83
CA SER A 68 -15.90 -0.61 9.45
C SER A 68 -16.59 0.22 10.55
N ASN A 69 -17.66 -0.31 11.14
CA ASN A 69 -18.35 0.35 12.25
C ASN A 69 -17.47 0.45 13.49
N VAL A 70 -16.75 -0.63 13.85
CA VAL A 70 -15.77 -0.63 14.94
C VAL A 70 -14.71 0.45 14.71
N LYS A 71 -14.11 0.50 13.52
CA LYS A 71 -13.12 1.53 13.15
C LYS A 71 -13.69 2.95 13.30
N LYS A 72 -14.93 3.20 12.87
CA LYS A 72 -15.59 4.50 13.03
C LYS A 72 -15.75 4.90 14.49
N THR A 73 -16.16 3.97 15.35
CA THR A 73 -16.27 4.20 16.80
C THR A 73 -14.92 4.57 17.42
N PHE A 74 -13.82 3.95 16.96
CA PHE A 74 -12.49 4.16 17.54
C PHE A 74 -11.62 5.23 16.88
N LEU A 75 -12.02 5.78 15.72
CA LEU A 75 -11.22 6.75 14.96
C LEU A 75 -10.98 8.06 15.74
N LYS A 76 -11.87 8.40 16.67
CA LYS A 76 -11.82 9.63 17.48
C LYS A 76 -12.03 9.38 18.98
N ALA A 77 -11.76 8.17 19.46
CA ALA A 77 -11.98 7.84 20.86
C ALA A 77 -11.06 8.68 21.77
N PRO A 78 -11.60 9.57 22.63
CA PRO A 78 -10.79 10.44 23.49
C PRO A 78 -9.88 9.64 24.43
N TYR A 79 -10.36 8.49 24.87
CA TYR A 79 -9.62 7.56 25.73
C TYR A 79 -8.33 7.04 25.07
N ARG A 80 -8.35 6.73 23.76
CA ARG A 80 -7.14 6.32 23.02
C ARG A 80 -6.12 7.45 22.94
N VAL A 81 -6.60 8.68 22.78
CA VAL A 81 -5.74 9.88 22.76
C VAL A 81 -5.13 10.12 24.13
N GLN A 82 -5.91 9.95 25.21
CA GLN A 82 -5.41 10.05 26.58
C GLN A 82 -4.34 9.00 26.88
N ILE A 83 -4.58 7.72 26.56
CA ILE A 83 -3.57 6.67 26.73
C ILE A 83 -2.29 7.01 25.96
N PHE A 84 -2.40 7.44 24.69
CA PHE A 84 -1.22 7.79 23.90
C PHE A 84 -0.41 8.93 24.53
N LYS A 85 -1.08 9.98 25.04
CA LYS A 85 -0.42 11.09 25.74
C LYS A 85 0.25 10.65 27.05
N ASN A 86 -0.31 9.66 27.74
CA ASN A 86 0.26 9.14 28.99
C ASN A 86 1.50 8.27 28.72
N GLU A 87 1.45 7.42 27.69
CA GLU A 87 2.55 6.50 27.33
C GLU A 87 3.68 7.20 26.57
N ALA A 88 3.37 8.23 25.78
CA ALA A 88 4.33 8.96 24.95
C ALA A 88 4.10 10.49 24.99
N PRO A 89 4.38 11.15 26.13
CA PRO A 89 4.06 12.56 26.34
C PRO A 89 4.85 13.52 25.43
N GLU A 90 6.07 13.14 25.02
CA GLU A 90 6.92 13.96 24.15
C GLU A 90 6.58 13.81 22.66
N VAL A 91 5.77 12.81 22.30
CA VAL A 91 5.39 12.57 20.90
C VAL A 91 4.12 13.36 20.59
N MET A 92 4.24 14.34 19.69
CA MET A 92 3.07 15.07 19.21
C MET A 92 2.09 14.12 18.50
N LEU A 93 0.80 14.35 18.72
CA LEU A 93 -0.24 13.65 17.97
C LEU A 93 -0.07 13.94 16.47
N PRO A 94 -0.26 12.94 15.60
CA PRO A 94 -0.21 13.18 14.17
C PRO A 94 -1.27 14.22 13.78
N PRO A 95 -0.92 15.20 12.91
CA PRO A 95 -1.79 16.34 12.58
C PRO A 95 -3.10 15.92 11.88
N ALA A 96 -3.12 14.73 11.28
CA ALA A 96 -4.32 14.08 10.77
C ALA A 96 -4.20 12.56 10.92
N SER A 97 -5.33 11.85 10.90
CA SER A 97 -5.31 10.39 10.74
C SER A 97 -4.55 10.03 9.46
N ILE A 98 -3.52 9.18 9.56
CA ILE A 98 -2.84 8.65 8.39
C ILE A 98 -3.84 7.76 7.65
N ILE A 99 -4.44 8.29 6.58
CA ILE A 99 -5.24 7.51 5.66
C ILE A 99 -4.24 6.85 4.72
N ALA A 100 -3.97 5.56 4.92
CA ALA A 100 -3.25 4.77 3.92
C ALA A 100 -4.14 4.69 2.67
N ARG A 101 -3.89 5.57 1.69
CA ARG A 101 -4.61 5.61 0.43
C ARG A 101 -4.06 4.53 -0.49
N TRP A 102 -4.49 3.30 -0.28
CA TRP A 102 -4.43 2.28 -1.31
C TRP A 102 -5.59 2.58 -2.25
N GLY A 103 -5.31 3.31 -3.34
CA GLY A 103 -6.32 3.76 -4.30
C GLY A 103 -7.06 2.57 -4.93
N THR A 104 -8.16 2.19 -4.33
CA THR A 104 -9.18 1.26 -4.83
C THR A 104 -10.54 1.92 -4.64
#